data_AF-A0A7W4FFE8-F1
#
_entry.id   AF-A0A7W4FFE8-F1
#
_cell.length_a   1.000
_cell.length_b   1.000
_cell.length_c   1.000
_cell.angle_alpha   90.00
_cell.angle_beta   90.00
_cell.angle_gamma   90.00
#
_symmetry.space_group_name_H-M   'P 1'
#
loop_
_entity.id
_entity.type
_entity.pdbx_description
1 polymer ?
#
loop_
_entity_poly.entity_id
_entity_poly.type
_entity_poly.pdbx_seq_one_letter_code
_entity_poly.pdbx_strand_id
1 'polypeptide(L)'
;MSSALKEQQDIILQYLDTTHYIDTNAPTAQDKQEAKYKIGKACNKVREILCSDEVFLDWVWANVIDECPIDIEEVTPNTLNAWRMLPKFGTLEQCEIVGFTHIAKLLLEKNATMKAEVLTIIENNDPDTAKKLIKAVLKPVVDFTPIVANKKDLAETVAKADKLSKEALVALVKAMHQKMIK
;
A
#
# COMPACT_ATOMS: atom_id res chain seq x y z
N MET A 1 30.18 6.00 -4.35
CA MET A 1 28.75 6.39 -4.42
C MET A 1 28.68 7.82 -4.96
N SER A 2 27.73 8.16 -5.84
CA SER A 2 27.57 9.56 -6.31
C SER A 2 27.08 10.45 -5.17
N SER A 3 27.38 11.76 -5.21
CA SER A 3 26.91 12.72 -4.20
C SER A 3 25.39 12.75 -4.07
N ALA A 4 24.68 12.63 -5.20
CA ALA A 4 23.22 12.59 -5.23
C ALA A 4 22.65 11.32 -4.56
N LEU A 5 23.27 10.16 -4.76
CA LEU A 5 22.85 8.92 -4.08
C LEU A 5 23.10 9.00 -2.57
N LYS A 6 24.24 9.59 -2.16
CA LYS A 6 24.56 9.78 -0.75
C LYS A 6 23.57 10.73 -0.07
N GLU A 7 23.20 11.84 -0.71
CA GLU A 7 22.18 12.76 -0.20
C GLU A 7 20.84 12.04 0.03
N GLN A 8 20.40 11.19 -0.91
CA GLN A 8 19.15 10.45 -0.73
C GLN A 8 19.28 9.38 0.36
N GLN A 9 20.43 8.72 0.50
CA GLN A 9 20.71 7.79 1.60
C GLN A 9 20.53 8.49 2.96
N ASP A 10 21.16 9.65 3.13
CA ASP A 10 21.14 10.39 4.39
C ASP A 10 19.70 10.85 4.74
N ILE A 11 18.92 11.30 3.74
CA ILE A 11 17.49 11.60 3.92
C ILE A 11 16.72 10.35 4.38
N ILE A 12 16.94 9.20 3.74
CA ILE A 12 16.23 7.98 4.10
C ILE A 12 16.52 7.59 5.54
N LEU A 13 17.81 7.51 5.92
CA LEU A 13 18.24 7.14 7.27
C LEU A 13 17.69 8.10 8.33
N GLN A 14 17.78 9.41 8.09
CA GLN A 14 17.25 10.43 9.00
C GLN A 14 15.74 10.23 9.31
N TYR A 15 14.94 9.92 8.29
CA TYR A 15 13.49 9.75 8.48
C TYR A 15 13.10 8.36 8.97
N LEU A 16 13.96 7.34 8.79
CA LEU A 16 13.73 6.01 9.34
C LEU A 16 13.64 6.04 10.87
N ASP A 17 14.52 6.80 11.52
CA ASP A 17 14.47 7.03 12.97
C ASP A 17 13.11 7.56 13.42
N THR A 18 12.52 8.50 12.65
CA THR A 18 11.20 9.08 12.95
C THR A 18 10.08 8.04 12.80
N THR A 19 10.18 7.15 11.81
CA THR A 19 9.16 6.13 11.58
C THR A 19 9.10 5.06 12.67
N HIS A 20 10.22 4.78 13.34
CA HIS A 20 10.36 3.66 14.26
C HIS A 20 10.67 4.02 15.72
N TYR A 21 10.66 5.31 16.08
CA TYR A 21 10.80 5.72 17.47
C TYR A 21 9.59 5.24 18.32
N ILE A 22 9.87 4.54 19.43
CA ILE A 22 8.88 3.84 20.29
C ILE A 22 8.78 4.46 21.71
N ASP A 23 9.60 5.45 22.06
CA ASP A 23 9.58 6.06 23.40
C ASP A 23 8.37 7.00 23.64
N THR A 24 8.14 7.41 24.88
CA THR A 24 7.11 8.36 25.36
C THR A 24 7.10 9.73 24.66
N ASN A 25 8.18 10.10 23.98
CA ASN A 25 8.25 11.25 23.05
C ASN A 25 8.11 10.82 21.57
N ALA A 26 7.42 9.71 21.31
CA ALA A 26 7.25 9.16 19.97
C ALA A 26 6.64 10.20 19.01
N PRO A 27 7.17 10.30 17.79
CA PRO A 27 6.57 11.09 16.73
C PRO A 27 5.10 10.72 16.57
N THR A 28 4.28 11.74 16.30
CA THR A 28 2.85 11.55 16.10
C THR A 28 2.58 10.68 14.88
N ALA A 29 1.36 10.15 14.77
CA ALA A 29 0.98 9.40 13.56
C ALA A 29 1.16 10.22 12.27
N GLN A 30 0.97 11.54 12.36
CA GLN A 30 1.19 12.47 11.26
C GLN A 30 2.68 12.62 10.92
N ASP A 31 3.54 12.79 11.93
CA ASP A 31 5.00 12.86 11.71
C ASP A 31 5.53 11.58 11.05
N LYS A 32 5.02 10.42 11.48
CA LYS A 32 5.36 9.12 10.88
C LYS A 32 4.89 9.01 9.43
N GLN A 33 3.73 9.56 9.08
CA GLN A 33 3.22 9.58 7.70
C GLN A 33 4.04 10.50 6.81
N GLU A 34 4.38 11.69 7.31
CA GLU A 34 5.23 12.63 6.59
C GLU A 34 6.63 12.05 6.34
N ALA A 35 7.23 11.42 7.36
CA ALA A 35 8.51 10.73 7.24
C ALA A 35 8.47 9.64 6.16
N LYS A 36 7.45 8.76 6.19
CA LYS A 36 7.25 7.72 5.15
C LYS A 36 7.17 8.30 3.74
N TYR A 37 6.46 9.42 3.58
CA TYR A 37 6.33 10.08 2.29
C TYR A 37 7.65 10.72 1.81
N LYS A 38 8.43 11.32 2.72
CA LYS A 38 9.77 11.85 2.41
C LYS A 38 10.75 10.74 2.03
N ILE A 39 10.74 9.62 2.75
CA ILE A 39 11.50 8.41 2.37
C ILE A 39 11.08 7.93 0.98
N GLY A 40 9.77 7.89 0.71
CA GLY A 40 9.24 7.54 -0.60
C GLY A 40 9.78 8.40 -1.74
N LYS A 41 9.84 9.74 -1.54
CA LYS A 41 10.45 10.66 -2.52
C LYS A 41 11.94 10.39 -2.73
N ALA A 42 12.69 10.18 -1.67
CA ALA A 42 14.11 9.88 -1.76
C ALA A 42 14.36 8.55 -2.49
N CYS A 43 13.61 7.50 -2.15
CA CYS A 43 13.66 6.21 -2.84
C CYS A 43 13.31 6.34 -4.34
N ASN A 44 12.34 7.20 -4.69
CA ASN A 44 11.99 7.40 -6.10
C ASN A 44 13.12 8.08 -6.87
N LYS A 45 13.76 9.10 -6.29
CA LYS A 45 14.95 9.75 -6.87
C LYS A 45 16.12 8.78 -7.03
N VAL A 46 16.40 7.94 -6.04
CA VAL A 46 17.43 6.90 -6.14
C VAL A 46 17.14 5.98 -7.32
N ARG A 47 15.90 5.50 -7.43
CA ARG A 47 15.49 4.64 -8.55
C ARG A 47 15.61 5.33 -9.90
N GLU A 48 15.31 6.62 -9.99
CA GLU A 48 15.49 7.43 -11.21
C GLU A 48 16.97 7.54 -11.59
N ILE A 49 17.86 7.72 -10.62
CA ILE A 49 19.32 7.76 -10.84
C ILE A 49 19.85 6.40 -11.30
N LEU A 50 19.40 5.32 -10.66
CA LEU A 50 19.90 3.95 -10.91
C LEU A 50 19.27 3.29 -12.14
N CYS A 51 18.16 3.81 -12.65
CA CYS A 51 17.45 3.32 -13.84
C CYS A 51 17.03 1.83 -13.83
N SER A 52 17.24 1.07 -12.75
CA SER A 52 16.82 -0.34 -12.60
C SER A 52 16.20 -0.62 -11.22
N ASP A 53 15.15 -1.46 -11.19
CA ASP A 53 14.52 -1.88 -9.94
C ASP A 53 15.38 -2.88 -9.17
N GLU A 54 16.07 -3.77 -9.88
CA GLU A 54 17.01 -4.73 -9.29
C GLU A 54 18.17 -3.99 -8.62
N VAL A 55 18.82 -3.08 -9.36
CA VAL A 55 19.94 -2.27 -8.84
C VAL A 55 19.50 -1.37 -7.68
N PHE A 56 18.26 -0.87 -7.73
CA PHE A 56 17.68 -0.11 -6.61
C PHE A 56 17.53 -0.98 -5.35
N LEU A 57 17.03 -2.21 -5.48
CA LEU A 57 16.85 -3.11 -4.34
C LEU A 57 18.20 -3.52 -3.73
N ASP A 58 19.20 -3.83 -4.57
CA ASP A 58 20.55 -4.11 -4.11
C ASP A 58 21.17 -2.93 -3.38
N TRP A 59 20.96 -1.71 -3.92
CA TRP A 59 21.43 -0.49 -3.27
C TRP A 59 20.75 -0.25 -1.92
N VAL A 60 19.43 -0.47 -1.82
CA VAL A 60 18.67 -0.33 -0.57
C VAL A 60 19.21 -1.29 0.49
N TRP A 61 19.45 -2.55 0.12
CA TRP A 61 20.07 -3.53 1.03
C TRP A 61 21.41 -3.02 1.57
N ALA A 62 22.36 -2.75 0.67
CA ALA A 62 23.73 -2.46 1.05
C ALA A 62 23.95 -1.09 1.70
N ASN A 63 23.03 -0.14 1.55
CA ASN A 63 23.27 1.26 1.97
C ASN A 63 22.20 1.81 2.93
N VAL A 64 21.07 1.13 3.09
CA VAL A 64 20.00 1.57 3.99
C VAL A 64 19.72 0.51 5.04
N ILE A 65 19.51 -0.74 4.63
CA ILE A 65 19.17 -1.81 5.57
C ILE A 65 20.37 -2.18 6.45
N ASP A 66 21.54 -2.37 5.85
CA ASP A 66 22.76 -2.69 6.61
C ASP A 66 23.21 -1.56 7.56
N GLU A 67 22.81 -0.32 7.29
CA GLU A 67 23.11 0.87 8.09
C GLU A 67 21.99 1.19 9.11
N CYS A 68 20.91 0.41 9.12
CA CYS A 68 19.75 0.68 9.96
C CYS A 68 20.05 0.28 11.43
N PRO A 69 19.73 1.12 12.42
CA PRO A 69 19.91 0.77 13.83
C PRO A 69 19.14 -0.50 14.19
N ILE A 70 19.75 -1.37 14.99
CA ILE A 70 19.17 -2.68 15.39
C ILE A 70 17.95 -2.51 16.31
N ASP A 71 17.78 -1.31 16.89
CA ASP A 71 16.76 -1.00 17.90
C ASP A 71 15.42 -0.53 17.30
N ILE A 72 15.27 -0.56 15.98
CA ILE A 72 14.02 -0.20 15.28
C ILE A 72 13.35 -1.40 14.62
N GLU A 73 12.02 -1.37 14.48
CA GLU A 73 11.27 -2.41 13.75
C GLU A 73 11.81 -2.51 12.32
N GLU A 74 12.30 -3.70 11.96
CA GLU A 74 13.10 -3.92 10.76
C GLU A 74 12.37 -3.45 9.49
N VAL A 75 12.90 -2.42 8.86
CA VAL A 75 12.42 -1.97 7.56
C VAL A 75 12.91 -2.93 6.51
N THR A 76 11.97 -3.55 5.79
CA THR A 76 12.33 -4.41 4.66
C THR A 76 12.50 -3.59 3.38
N PRO A 77 13.30 -4.07 2.40
CA PRO A 77 13.35 -3.46 1.07
C PRO A 77 11.98 -3.38 0.40
N ASN A 78 11.08 -4.33 0.69
CA ASN A 78 9.70 -4.31 0.20
C ASN A 78 8.92 -3.12 0.76
N THR A 79 9.14 -2.76 2.03
CA THR A 79 8.57 -1.56 2.66
C THR A 79 9.04 -0.30 1.95
N LEU A 80 10.35 -0.16 1.71
CA LEU A 80 10.91 1.00 1.01
C LEU A 80 10.46 1.08 -0.45
N ASN A 81 10.39 -0.06 -1.13
CA ASN A 81 9.84 -0.15 -2.48
C ASN A 81 8.34 0.23 -2.51
N ALA A 82 7.56 -0.13 -1.49
CA ALA A 82 6.17 0.29 -1.38
C ALA A 82 6.05 1.81 -1.12
N TRP A 83 6.88 2.37 -0.24
CA TRP A 83 6.87 3.82 0.04
C TRP A 83 7.32 4.64 -1.18
N ARG A 84 8.24 4.12 -1.99
CA ARG A 84 8.63 4.70 -3.29
C ARG A 84 7.44 4.96 -4.22
N MET A 85 6.36 4.18 -4.08
CA MET A 85 5.15 4.33 -4.89
C MET A 85 4.25 5.48 -4.43
N LEU A 86 4.40 5.98 -3.19
CA LEU A 86 3.60 7.08 -2.65
C LEU A 86 3.66 8.35 -3.52
N PRO A 87 4.84 8.93 -3.82
CA PRO A 87 4.93 10.13 -4.66
C PRO A 87 4.50 9.89 -6.11
N LYS A 88 4.41 8.63 -6.58
CA LYS A 88 3.88 8.30 -7.91
C LYS A 88 2.35 8.31 -7.95
N PHE A 89 1.71 8.18 -6.79
CA PHE A 89 0.26 8.27 -6.69
C PHE A 89 -0.21 9.72 -6.67
N GLY A 90 0.40 10.54 -5.82
CA GLY A 90 -0.04 11.92 -5.61
C GLY A 90 0.67 12.59 -4.44
N THR A 91 0.04 13.64 -3.89
CA THR A 91 0.54 14.39 -2.73
C THR A 91 0.47 13.57 -1.43
N LEU A 92 1.11 14.07 -0.37
CA LEU A 92 1.00 13.49 0.98
C LEU A 92 -0.47 13.38 1.42
N GLU A 93 -1.23 14.48 1.29
CA GLU A 93 -2.64 14.55 1.65
C GLU A 93 -3.48 13.51 0.89
N GLN A 94 -3.24 13.36 -0.42
CA GLN A 94 -3.91 12.34 -1.23
C GLN A 94 -3.58 10.91 -0.73
N CYS A 95 -2.32 10.66 -0.36
CA CYS A 95 -1.91 9.37 0.19
C CYS A 95 -2.54 9.12 1.57
N GLU A 96 -2.67 10.14 2.41
CA GLU A 96 -3.30 10.06 3.74
C GLU A 96 -4.82 9.78 3.65
N ILE A 97 -5.50 10.39 2.69
CA ILE A 97 -6.92 10.17 2.43
C ILE A 97 -7.18 8.72 2.00
N VAL A 98 -6.30 8.15 1.18
CA VAL A 98 -6.44 6.78 0.66
C VAL A 98 -5.95 5.72 1.66
N GLY A 99 -4.92 6.05 2.43
CA GLY A 99 -4.18 5.11 3.26
C GLY A 99 -3.00 4.49 2.52
N PHE A 100 -1.80 4.64 3.09
CA PHE A 100 -0.52 4.31 2.44
C PHE A 100 -0.41 2.84 2.00
N THR A 101 -1.05 1.92 2.72
CA THR A 101 -1.02 0.47 2.43
C THR A 101 -1.75 0.10 1.13
N HIS A 102 -2.65 0.95 0.64
CA HIS A 102 -3.44 0.69 -0.56
C HIS A 102 -2.81 1.27 -1.83
N ILE A 103 -1.87 2.20 -1.69
CA ILE A 103 -1.30 2.98 -2.80
C ILE A 103 -0.58 2.10 -3.82
N ALA A 104 0.31 1.22 -3.36
CA ALA A 104 1.05 0.34 -4.27
C ALA A 104 0.12 -0.55 -5.11
N LYS A 105 -0.99 -1.00 -4.53
CA LYS A 105 -2.01 -1.79 -5.24
C LYS A 105 -2.76 -0.94 -6.27
N LEU A 106 -3.12 0.30 -5.95
CA LEU A 106 -3.84 1.21 -6.86
C LEU A 106 -3.01 1.61 -8.08
N LEU A 107 -1.68 1.58 -7.97
CA LEU A 107 -0.79 1.91 -9.08
C LEU A 107 -0.57 0.75 -10.06
N LEU A 108 -1.11 -0.44 -9.78
CA LEU A 108 -1.10 -1.54 -10.75
C LEU A 108 -2.07 -1.25 -11.90
N GLU A 109 -1.65 -1.50 -13.14
CA GLU A 109 -2.46 -1.21 -14.34
C GLU A 109 -3.86 -1.84 -14.31
N LYS A 110 -3.97 -3.07 -13.79
CA LYS A 110 -5.25 -3.77 -13.61
C LYS A 110 -6.26 -3.04 -12.71
N ASN A 111 -5.79 -2.08 -11.91
CA ASN A 111 -6.60 -1.26 -11.01
C ASN A 111 -6.74 0.18 -11.49
N ALA A 112 -6.39 0.51 -12.74
CA ALA A 112 -6.44 1.87 -13.27
C ALA A 112 -7.83 2.53 -13.12
N THR A 113 -8.91 1.79 -13.36
CA THR A 113 -10.29 2.28 -13.17
C THR A 113 -10.56 2.62 -11.71
N MET A 114 -10.14 1.77 -10.78
CA MET A 114 -10.30 2.01 -9.34
C MET A 114 -9.46 3.20 -8.87
N LYS A 115 -8.24 3.36 -9.43
CA LYS A 115 -7.41 4.54 -9.17
C LYS A 115 -8.11 5.82 -9.63
N ALA A 116 -8.69 5.83 -10.83
CA ALA A 116 -9.42 6.99 -11.35
C ALA A 116 -10.63 7.33 -10.47
N GLU A 117 -11.42 6.34 -10.07
CA GLU A 117 -12.55 6.52 -9.14
C GLU A 117 -12.11 7.11 -7.80
N VAL A 118 -11.01 6.59 -7.23
CA VAL A 118 -10.43 7.11 -5.98
C VAL A 118 -10.00 8.58 -6.15
N LEU A 119 -9.34 8.95 -7.25
CA LEU A 119 -8.94 10.33 -7.50
C LEU A 119 -10.16 11.26 -7.66
N THR A 120 -11.19 10.83 -8.39
CA THR A 120 -12.46 11.57 -8.51
C THR A 120 -13.13 11.77 -7.15
N ILE A 121 -13.09 10.77 -6.26
CA ILE A 121 -13.62 10.93 -4.90
C ILE A 121 -12.83 11.97 -4.11
N ILE A 122 -11.50 11.98 -4.22
CA ILE A 122 -10.67 12.97 -3.54
C ILE A 122 -10.95 14.39 -4.05
N GLU A 123 -11.10 14.57 -5.36
CA GLU A 123 -11.32 15.89 -5.97
C GLU A 123 -12.68 16.51 -5.60
N ASN A 124 -13.71 15.68 -5.40
CA ASN A 124 -15.09 16.14 -5.22
C ASN A 124 -15.59 16.17 -3.78
N ASN A 125 -14.77 15.76 -2.80
CA ASN A 125 -15.21 15.62 -1.41
C ASN A 125 -14.18 16.20 -0.44
N ASP A 126 -14.63 16.62 0.74
CA ASP A 126 -13.73 16.93 1.84
C ASP A 126 -12.97 15.67 2.31
N PRO A 127 -11.81 15.81 2.99
CA PRO A 127 -10.97 14.67 3.37
C PRO A 127 -11.69 13.58 4.17
N ASP A 128 -12.62 13.93 5.06
CA ASP A 128 -13.30 12.96 5.92
C ASP A 128 -14.37 12.18 5.15
N THR A 129 -15.11 12.86 4.26
CA THR A 129 -16.05 12.22 3.35
C THR A 129 -15.31 11.34 2.34
N ALA A 130 -14.22 11.84 1.76
CA ALA A 130 -13.39 11.09 0.81
C ALA A 130 -12.85 9.79 1.44
N LYS A 131 -12.28 9.87 2.66
CA LYS A 131 -11.80 8.69 3.41
C LYS A 131 -12.88 7.61 3.56
N LYS A 132 -14.12 8.01 3.89
CA LYS A 132 -15.24 7.06 4.07
C LYS A 132 -15.63 6.39 2.76
N LEU A 133 -15.74 7.16 1.68
CA LEU A 133 -16.11 6.66 0.35
C LEU A 133 -15.03 5.75 -0.22
N ILE A 134 -13.77 6.16 -0.15
CA ILE A 134 -12.62 5.35 -0.61
C ILE A 134 -12.53 4.05 0.16
N LYS A 135 -12.77 4.04 1.48
CA LYS A 135 -12.80 2.80 2.25
C LYS A 135 -13.89 1.84 1.75
N ALA A 136 -15.00 2.34 1.23
CA ALA A 136 -16.03 1.50 0.62
C ALA A 136 -15.61 0.95 -0.75
N VAL A 137 -14.91 1.75 -1.56
CA VAL A 137 -14.37 1.33 -2.88
C VAL A 137 -13.25 0.30 -2.73
N LEU A 138 -12.34 0.51 -1.78
CA LEU A 138 -11.18 -0.34 -1.54
C LEU A 138 -11.50 -1.62 -0.77
N LYS A 139 -12.73 -1.75 -0.24
CA LYS A 139 -13.17 -3.01 0.38
C LYS A 139 -13.03 -4.13 -0.66
N PRO A 140 -12.39 -5.26 -0.32
CA PRO A 140 -12.26 -6.37 -1.23
C PRO A 140 -13.65 -6.87 -1.63
N VAL A 141 -14.02 -6.65 -2.89
CA VAL A 141 -15.12 -7.38 -3.51
C VAL A 141 -14.56 -8.77 -3.78
N VAL A 142 -14.85 -9.70 -2.89
CA VAL A 142 -14.49 -11.10 -3.10
C VAL A 142 -15.37 -11.62 -4.23
N ASP A 143 -14.77 -11.79 -5.41
CA ASP A 143 -15.44 -12.47 -6.52
C ASP A 143 -15.38 -13.98 -6.27
N PHE A 144 -16.51 -14.54 -5.84
CA PHE A 144 -16.65 -15.97 -5.63
C PHE A 144 -16.95 -16.74 -6.92
N THR A 145 -17.17 -16.09 -8.06
CA THR A 145 -17.57 -16.75 -9.31
C THR A 145 -16.60 -17.86 -9.75
N PRO A 146 -15.26 -17.69 -9.69
CA PRO A 146 -14.31 -18.76 -10.00
C PRO A 146 -14.38 -19.92 -9.01
N ILE A 147 -14.63 -19.62 -7.72
CA ILE A 147 -14.76 -20.61 -6.65
C ILE A 147 -16.05 -21.42 -6.84
N VAL A 148 -17.18 -20.77 -7.14
CA VAL A 148 -18.45 -21.44 -7.44
C VAL A 148 -18.32 -22.30 -8.70
N ALA A 149 -17.47 -21.91 -9.66
CA ALA A 149 -17.19 -22.71 -10.86
C ALA A 149 -16.60 -24.09 -10.51
N ASN A 150 -15.72 -24.17 -9.51
CA ASN A 150 -15.07 -25.38 -9.04
C ASN A 150 -15.83 -26.05 -7.89
N LYS A 151 -16.31 -27.29 -8.09
CA LYS A 151 -17.07 -28.03 -7.07
C LYS A 151 -16.30 -28.25 -5.76
N LYS A 152 -14.98 -28.45 -5.83
CA LYS A 152 -14.15 -28.69 -4.64
C LYS A 152 -14.01 -27.41 -3.81
N ASP A 153 -13.62 -26.32 -4.47
CA ASP A 153 -13.38 -25.03 -3.81
C ASP A 153 -14.69 -24.45 -3.25
N LEU A 154 -15.83 -24.68 -3.93
CA LEU A 154 -17.15 -24.34 -3.43
C LEU A 154 -17.49 -25.09 -2.14
N ALA A 155 -17.27 -26.41 -2.09
CA ALA A 155 -17.55 -27.21 -0.91
C ALA A 155 -16.71 -26.78 0.29
N GLU A 156 -15.42 -26.49 0.07
CA GLU A 156 -14.52 -25.99 1.11
C GLU A 156 -14.90 -24.59 1.61
N THR A 157 -15.39 -23.72 0.71
CA THR A 157 -15.83 -22.36 1.04
C THR A 157 -17.15 -22.37 1.81
N VAL A 158 -18.11 -23.21 1.41
CA VAL A 158 -19.39 -23.38 2.10
C VAL A 158 -19.17 -23.97 3.51
N ALA A 159 -18.22 -24.90 3.66
CA ALA A 159 -17.88 -25.47 4.96
C ALA A 159 -17.28 -24.45 5.95
N LYS A 160 -16.83 -23.29 5.47
CA LYS A 160 -16.27 -22.21 6.29
C LYS A 160 -17.16 -20.96 6.29
N ALA A 161 -18.42 -21.09 5.86
CA ALA A 161 -19.32 -19.96 5.67
C ALA A 161 -19.61 -19.18 6.96
N ASP A 162 -19.62 -19.86 8.12
CA ASP A 162 -19.76 -19.26 9.45
C ASP A 162 -18.61 -18.31 9.82
N LYS A 163 -17.45 -18.45 9.16
CA LYS A 163 -16.26 -17.62 9.36
C LYS A 163 -16.15 -16.48 8.35
N LEU A 164 -17.07 -16.41 7.38
CA LEU A 164 -17.10 -15.33 6.40
C LEU A 164 -17.79 -14.10 6.99
N SER A 165 -17.36 -12.90 6.59
CA SER A 165 -18.09 -11.69 6.92
C SER A 165 -19.46 -11.69 6.23
N LYS A 166 -20.40 -10.89 6.76
CA LYS A 166 -21.73 -10.71 6.17
C LYS A 166 -21.65 -10.33 4.69
N GLU A 167 -20.72 -9.44 4.34
CA GLU A 167 -20.53 -8.98 2.97
C GLU A 167 -19.97 -10.10 2.06
N ALA A 168 -19.05 -10.92 2.57
CA ALA A 168 -18.52 -12.06 1.83
C ALA A 168 -19.59 -13.14 1.61
N LEU A 169 -20.45 -13.39 2.60
CA LEU A 169 -21.61 -14.28 2.44
C LEU A 169 -22.57 -13.81 1.36
N VAL A 170 -22.90 -12.50 1.34
CA VAL A 170 -23.77 -11.92 0.31
C VAL A 170 -23.14 -12.06 -1.09
N ALA A 171 -21.83 -11.85 -1.22
CA ALA A 171 -21.12 -12.02 -2.49
C ALA A 171 -21.11 -13.49 -2.97
N LEU A 172 -20.89 -14.44 -2.06
CA LEU A 172 -20.94 -15.88 -2.37
C LEU A 172 -22.32 -16.31 -2.88
N VAL A 173 -23.39 -15.88 -2.19
CA VAL A 173 -24.78 -16.19 -2.59
C VAL A 173 -25.10 -15.60 -3.97
N LYS A 174 -24.67 -14.37 -4.26
CA LYS A 174 -24.83 -13.76 -5.59
C LYS A 174 -24.12 -14.55 -6.69
N ALA A 175 -22.88 -14.98 -6.45
CA ALA A 175 -22.12 -15.78 -7.40
C ALA A 175 -22.77 -17.16 -7.64
N MET A 176 -23.28 -17.81 -6.59
CA MET A 176 -24.05 -19.05 -6.71
C MET A 176 -25.32 -18.85 -7.55
N HIS A 177 -26.06 -17.77 -7.30
CA HIS A 177 -27.28 -17.45 -8.04
C HIS A 177 -27.02 -17.21 -9.53
N GLN A 178 -25.96 -16.44 -9.87
CA GLN A 178 -25.57 -16.20 -11.26
C GLN A 178 -25.18 -17.48 -12.01
N LYS A 179 -24.56 -18.46 -11.32
CA LYS A 179 -24.24 -19.76 -11.93
C LYS A 179 -25.46 -20.66 -12.12
N MET A 180 -26.49 -20.52 -11.29
CA MET A 180 -27.75 -21.28 -11.43
C MET A 180 -28.66 -20.76 -12.55
N ILE A 181 -28.49 -19.49 -12.96
CA ILE A 181 -29.27 -18.87 -14.04
C ILE A 181 -28.68 -19.16 -15.44
N LYS A 182 -27.43 -19.63 -15.52
CA LYS A 182 -26.78 -20.08 -16.76
C LYS A 182 -27.05 -21.56 -17.01
#